data_AF-A0A0D2HWF4-F1
#
_entry.id   AF-A0A0D2HWF4-F1
#
_cell.length_a   1.000
_cell.length_b   1.000
_cell.length_c   1.000
_cell.angle_alpha   90.00
_cell.angle_beta   90.00
_cell.angle_gamma   90.00
#
_symmetry.space_group_name_H-M   'P 1'
#
loop_
_entity.id
_entity.type
_entity.pdbx_description
1 polymer ?
#
loop_
_entity_poly.entity_id
_entity_poly.type
_entity_poly.pdbx_seq_one_letter_code
_entity_poly.pdbx_strand_id
1 'polypeptide(L)'
;MGHSRKSWFNSVLPGFFLFWAMALFWASTAWSLGLPPNVDAFAARQTGVDFTEVARNYPRFKTLVLVSFSKRLDLTDVYKLKSLDAFPQSGGNLGLLGKHWAVMFTRAGSLKRLMKSPLTEKVVPLTRFTLRGIYEVAFKLVDEEYEGPLEFRTSMPRSDFGKELKALHVLVSPKREYRVRPGTAGNKWLYYNLDQAEKGSEVKFGFDFTYEVDLAEFLAHALAMVPVSEEILLPIEGRASEFLLPSPKITSDSEQVVDLAHEIMGNSRAPREMYRRVLAYIKRNLPYDRGKRSLFFGGKMVYWDMAEMYNIPAVTLTQGRAACPSTSVLETALLRAAGIPARTAGRWGHFYTELFMPGRGWLSTSITPTGIPLVVDYDNHHQPFAGWTPAVRVQTTRWSGQVKVLIDSDYDQ
;
A
#
# COMPACT_ATOMS: atom_id res chain seq x y z
N MET A 1 -38.65 46.73 -23.88
CA MET A 1 -37.97 47.33 -25.04
C MET A 1 -36.74 48.04 -24.50
N GLY A 2 -35.54 47.42 -24.51
CA GLY A 2 -34.42 47.70 -25.43
C GLY A 2 -33.59 48.90 -24.92
N HIS A 3 -32.27 48.93 -24.72
CA HIS A 3 -31.08 48.18 -25.16
C HIS A 3 -29.97 48.35 -24.08
N SER A 4 -29.23 47.31 -23.68
CA SER A 4 -27.92 46.90 -24.21
C SER A 4 -26.86 48.01 -24.37
N ARG A 5 -25.88 48.05 -23.46
CA ARG A 5 -24.49 48.48 -23.74
C ARG A 5 -23.49 47.51 -23.11
N LYS A 6 -22.65 46.92 -23.97
CA LYS A 6 -21.43 46.17 -23.68
C LYS A 6 -20.21 47.08 -23.88
N SER A 7 -19.20 46.99 -23.02
CA SER A 7 -17.77 47.07 -23.34
C SER A 7 -17.04 46.28 -22.24
N TRP A 8 -16.18 45.26 -22.42
CA TRP A 8 -15.01 44.98 -23.26
C TRP A 8 -13.71 45.73 -22.89
N PHE A 9 -12.74 44.91 -22.45
CA PHE A 9 -11.28 45.08 -22.22
C PHE A 9 -10.83 45.91 -20.98
N ASN A 10 -9.89 45.46 -20.13
CA ASN A 10 -8.61 44.81 -20.44
C ASN A 10 -8.19 43.68 -19.48
N SER A 11 -7.51 42.71 -20.10
CA SER A 11 -6.82 41.53 -19.58
C SER A 11 -5.38 41.83 -19.17
N VAL A 12 -4.96 41.36 -17.99
CA VAL A 12 -3.55 41.26 -17.59
C VAL A 12 -3.27 39.84 -17.08
N LEU A 13 -2.68 39.05 -17.98
CA LEU A 13 -1.77 37.89 -17.85
C LEU A 13 -1.79 37.00 -16.57
N PRO A 14 -2.09 35.69 -16.71
CA PRO A 14 -1.55 34.64 -15.86
C PRO A 14 -0.31 34.01 -16.53
N GLY A 15 0.81 34.72 -16.54
CA GLY A 15 2.06 34.29 -17.21
C GLY A 15 3.04 33.48 -16.35
N PHE A 16 2.83 33.38 -15.03
CA PHE A 16 3.82 32.79 -14.12
C PHE A 16 3.57 31.32 -13.72
N PHE A 17 2.34 30.81 -13.90
CA PHE A 17 2.00 29.43 -13.51
C PHE A 17 2.26 28.38 -14.61
N LEU A 18 2.30 28.77 -15.90
CA LEU A 18 2.62 27.84 -16.98
C LEU A 18 4.10 27.47 -17.07
N PHE A 19 5.00 28.33 -16.56
CA PHE A 19 6.45 28.10 -16.65
C PHE A 19 6.94 26.99 -15.70
N TRP A 20 6.34 26.85 -14.52
CA TRP A 20 6.68 25.78 -13.57
C TRP A 20 6.09 24.41 -13.97
N ALA A 21 4.88 24.40 -14.55
CA ALA A 21 4.26 23.16 -15.03
C ALA A 21 4.96 22.60 -16.29
N MET A 22 5.47 23.47 -17.18
CA MET A 22 6.27 23.03 -18.33
C MET A 22 7.70 22.63 -17.95
N ALA A 23 8.31 23.25 -16.94
CA ALA A 23 9.64 22.86 -16.45
C ALA A 23 9.65 21.47 -15.80
N LEU A 24 8.61 21.11 -15.03
CA LEU A 24 8.44 19.76 -14.49
C LEU A 24 8.14 18.71 -15.59
N PHE A 25 7.43 19.12 -16.65
CA PHE A 25 7.15 18.24 -17.80
C PHE A 25 8.42 17.99 -18.65
N TRP A 26 9.23 19.02 -18.91
CA TRP A 26 10.49 18.90 -19.66
C TRP A 26 11.64 18.26 -18.86
N ALA A 27 11.70 18.47 -17.55
CA ALA A 27 12.65 17.75 -16.69
C ALA A 27 12.35 16.24 -16.63
N SER A 28 11.07 15.85 -16.76
CA SER A 28 10.67 14.43 -16.81
C SER A 28 10.99 13.73 -18.14
N THR A 29 11.02 14.47 -19.26
CA THR A 29 11.35 13.92 -20.58
C THR A 29 12.85 13.91 -20.86
N ALA A 30 13.60 14.93 -20.40
CA ALA A 30 15.05 14.99 -20.58
C ALA A 30 15.81 13.87 -19.83
N TRP A 31 15.31 13.43 -18.66
CA TRP A 31 15.87 12.30 -17.91
C TRP A 31 15.63 10.92 -18.55
N SER A 32 14.78 10.83 -19.58
CA SER A 32 14.43 9.55 -20.24
C SER A 32 15.37 9.16 -21.39
N LEU A 33 16.33 10.02 -21.75
CA LEU A 33 17.37 9.79 -22.75
C LEU A 33 18.75 9.47 -22.13
N GLY A 34 18.82 9.36 -20.79
CA GLY A 34 20.04 9.01 -20.08
C GLY A 34 20.62 7.69 -20.58
N LEU A 35 21.95 7.63 -20.65
CA LEU A 35 22.71 6.41 -20.90
C LEU A 35 22.19 5.27 -19.99
N PRO A 36 22.17 4.02 -20.47
CA PRO A 36 21.73 2.91 -19.63
C PRO A 36 22.57 2.89 -18.35
N PRO A 37 21.96 2.72 -17.16
CA PRO A 37 22.73 2.48 -15.95
C PRO A 37 23.66 1.28 -16.20
N ASN A 38 24.88 1.31 -15.65
CA ASN A 38 25.81 0.19 -15.81
C ASN A 38 25.22 -1.06 -15.13
N VAL A 39 24.53 -1.87 -15.94
CA VAL A 39 23.76 -3.04 -15.48
C VAL A 39 24.69 -4.10 -14.89
N ASP A 40 25.97 -4.14 -15.29
CA ASP A 40 26.99 -5.03 -14.73
C ASP A 40 27.38 -4.58 -13.32
N ALA A 41 27.64 -3.28 -13.12
CA ALA A 41 27.91 -2.73 -11.80
C ALA A 41 26.72 -2.96 -10.84
N PHE A 42 25.48 -2.85 -11.33
CA PHE A 42 24.30 -3.14 -10.50
C PHE A 42 24.17 -4.63 -10.17
N ALA A 43 24.44 -5.53 -11.13
CA ALA A 43 24.41 -6.98 -10.90
C ALA A 43 25.48 -7.45 -9.90
N ALA A 44 26.64 -6.78 -9.83
CA ALA A 44 27.68 -7.10 -8.85
C ALA A 44 27.30 -6.76 -7.40
N ARG A 45 26.31 -5.86 -7.20
CA ARG A 45 25.84 -5.39 -5.88
C ARG A 45 24.70 -6.24 -5.30
N GLN A 46 24.39 -7.39 -5.90
CA GLN A 46 23.31 -8.26 -5.42
C GLN A 46 23.61 -8.74 -3.99
N THR A 47 22.65 -8.53 -3.08
CA THR A 47 22.60 -9.27 -1.82
C THR A 47 22.32 -10.75 -2.15
N GLY A 48 22.83 -11.69 -1.35
CA GLY A 48 22.80 -13.16 -1.59
C GLY A 48 21.41 -13.83 -1.65
N VAL A 49 20.43 -13.17 -2.26
CA VAL A 49 19.07 -13.63 -2.53
C VAL A 49 19.08 -14.57 -3.74
N ASP A 50 18.75 -15.84 -3.51
CA ASP A 50 18.53 -16.79 -4.61
C ASP A 50 17.11 -16.67 -5.17
N PHE A 51 16.94 -15.82 -6.20
CA PHE A 51 15.66 -15.69 -6.92
C PHE A 51 15.18 -17.00 -7.57
N THR A 52 16.04 -18.00 -7.75
CA THR A 52 15.64 -19.33 -8.24
C THR A 52 14.79 -20.04 -7.21
N GLU A 53 15.23 -20.02 -5.95
CA GLU A 53 14.46 -20.55 -4.83
C GLU A 53 13.12 -19.81 -4.66
N VAL A 54 13.14 -18.48 -4.77
CA VAL A 54 11.91 -17.67 -4.73
C VAL A 54 10.95 -18.05 -5.84
N ALA A 55 11.43 -18.21 -7.06
CA ALA A 55 10.59 -18.58 -8.19
C ALA A 55 9.96 -19.97 -8.00
N ARG A 56 10.66 -20.90 -7.35
CA ARG A 56 10.18 -22.25 -7.02
C ARG A 56 9.12 -22.22 -5.91
N ASN A 57 9.41 -21.57 -4.80
CA ASN A 57 8.55 -21.59 -3.60
C ASN A 57 7.42 -20.54 -3.66
N TYR A 58 7.66 -19.41 -4.34
CA TYR A 58 6.74 -18.29 -4.50
C TYR A 58 6.70 -17.77 -5.94
N PRO A 59 6.22 -18.56 -6.91
CA PRO A 59 6.17 -18.14 -8.30
C PRO A 59 5.33 -16.87 -8.52
N ARG A 60 4.43 -16.53 -7.58
CA ARG A 60 3.58 -15.34 -7.63
C ARG A 60 4.14 -14.11 -6.91
N PHE A 61 5.29 -14.22 -6.24
CA PHE A 61 5.94 -13.09 -5.58
C PHE A 61 6.23 -11.99 -6.59
N LYS A 62 5.73 -10.79 -6.33
CA LYS A 62 5.98 -9.62 -7.19
C LYS A 62 7.35 -9.05 -6.84
N THR A 63 8.23 -9.03 -7.81
CA THR A 63 9.57 -8.45 -7.69
C THR A 63 9.77 -7.33 -8.71
N LEU A 64 10.81 -6.54 -8.52
CA LEU A 64 11.29 -5.54 -9.45
C LEU A 64 12.52 -6.05 -10.17
N VAL A 65 12.62 -5.76 -11.46
CA VAL A 65 13.79 -6.07 -12.29
C VAL A 65 14.22 -4.82 -13.05
N LEU A 66 15.52 -4.62 -13.19
CA LEU A 66 16.10 -3.77 -14.21
C LEU A 66 16.23 -4.59 -15.49
N VAL A 67 15.66 -4.11 -16.59
CA VAL A 67 15.72 -4.77 -17.89
C VAL A 67 16.43 -3.84 -18.87
N SER A 68 17.48 -4.33 -19.52
CA SER A 68 18.00 -3.74 -20.76
C SER A 68 17.42 -4.50 -21.95
N PHE A 69 17.02 -3.76 -22.98
CA PHE A 69 16.40 -4.28 -24.18
C PHE A 69 17.42 -4.34 -25.31
N SER A 70 17.37 -5.40 -26.11
CA SER A 70 18.28 -5.60 -27.25
C SER A 70 18.13 -4.54 -28.36
N LYS A 71 17.04 -3.77 -28.32
CA LYS A 71 16.72 -2.66 -29.22
C LYS A 71 15.82 -1.65 -28.51
N ARG A 72 15.63 -0.47 -29.12
CA ARG A 72 14.56 0.46 -28.71
C ARG A 72 13.21 -0.20 -28.89
N LEU A 73 12.38 -0.13 -27.86
CA LEU A 73 11.06 -0.75 -27.89
C LEU A 73 10.11 -0.03 -28.86
N ASP A 74 9.50 -0.80 -29.76
CA ASP A 74 8.34 -0.39 -30.54
C ASP A 74 7.03 -0.82 -29.86
N LEU A 75 5.89 -0.50 -30.48
CA LEU A 75 4.57 -0.85 -29.94
C LEU A 75 4.37 -2.38 -29.83
N THR A 76 4.88 -3.13 -30.81
CA THR A 76 4.80 -4.60 -30.82
C THR A 76 5.58 -5.20 -29.66
N ASP A 77 6.77 -4.68 -29.37
CA ASP A 77 7.58 -5.13 -28.24
C ASP A 77 6.90 -4.84 -26.90
N VAL A 78 6.27 -3.66 -26.74
CA VAL A 78 5.50 -3.31 -25.55
C VAL A 78 4.34 -4.30 -25.31
N TYR A 79 3.64 -4.74 -26.37
CA TYR A 79 2.62 -5.78 -26.25
C TYR A 79 3.21 -7.15 -25.86
N LYS A 80 4.38 -7.52 -26.39
CA LYS A 80 5.06 -8.76 -26.02
C LYS A 80 5.53 -8.76 -24.56
N LEU A 81 5.96 -7.63 -24.01
CA LEU A 81 6.33 -7.55 -22.58
C LEU A 81 5.15 -7.91 -21.66
N LYS A 82 3.92 -7.57 -22.05
CA LYS A 82 2.71 -7.98 -21.32
C LYS A 82 2.53 -9.50 -21.29
N SER A 83 2.78 -10.21 -22.38
CA SER A 83 2.69 -11.68 -22.41
C SER A 83 3.81 -12.35 -21.61
N LEU A 84 4.92 -11.63 -21.39
CA LEU A 84 6.00 -12.06 -20.50
C LEU A 84 5.70 -11.80 -19.02
N ASP A 85 4.56 -11.16 -18.68
CA ASP A 85 4.20 -10.75 -17.31
C ASP A 85 5.21 -9.71 -16.76
N ALA A 86 5.70 -8.82 -17.64
CA ALA A 86 6.58 -7.72 -17.31
C ALA A 86 5.86 -6.38 -17.55
N PHE A 87 5.74 -5.56 -16.51
CA PHE A 87 5.02 -4.29 -16.55
C PHE A 87 5.92 -3.16 -16.06
N PRO A 88 5.90 -1.96 -16.68
CA PRO A 88 6.73 -0.85 -16.22
C PRO A 88 6.36 -0.45 -14.79
N GLN A 89 7.36 -0.11 -13.99
CA GLN A 89 7.15 0.33 -12.61
C GLN A 89 6.37 1.65 -12.53
N SER A 90 6.60 2.56 -13.50
CA SER A 90 6.00 3.89 -13.57
C SER A 90 5.63 4.25 -15.02
N GLY A 91 4.65 5.15 -15.21
CA GLY A 91 4.37 5.77 -16.52
C GLY A 91 3.53 4.94 -17.50
N GLY A 92 3.09 3.74 -17.10
CA GLY A 92 2.27 2.86 -17.95
C GLY A 92 3.04 2.29 -19.15
N ASN A 93 2.40 1.39 -19.89
CA ASN A 93 3.05 0.64 -20.98
C ASN A 93 3.57 1.54 -22.12
N LEU A 94 2.86 2.61 -22.45
CA LEU A 94 3.29 3.54 -23.51
C LEU A 94 4.54 4.32 -23.12
N GLY A 95 4.80 4.50 -21.82
CA GLY A 95 6.03 5.09 -21.31
C GLY A 95 7.29 4.25 -21.55
N LEU A 96 7.17 3.09 -22.20
CA LEU A 96 8.29 2.24 -22.63
C LEU A 96 8.72 2.48 -24.08
N LEU A 97 7.90 3.15 -24.91
CA LEU A 97 8.21 3.36 -26.32
C LEU A 97 9.53 4.11 -26.50
N GLY A 98 10.38 3.59 -27.38
CA GLY A 98 11.70 4.15 -27.68
C GLY A 98 12.77 3.91 -26.61
N LYS A 99 12.44 3.27 -25.48
CA LYS A 99 13.41 3.02 -24.40
C LYS A 99 14.31 1.82 -24.71
N HIS A 100 15.55 1.92 -24.22
CA HIS A 100 16.55 0.84 -24.23
C HIS A 100 16.65 0.10 -22.88
N TRP A 101 16.04 0.65 -21.84
CA TRP A 101 15.97 0.00 -20.53
C TRP A 101 14.74 0.45 -19.75
N ALA A 102 14.34 -0.33 -18.76
CA ALA A 102 13.29 0.05 -17.81
C ALA A 102 13.39 -0.73 -16.50
N VAL A 103 12.91 -0.12 -15.42
CA VAL A 103 12.54 -0.86 -14.20
C VAL A 103 11.12 -1.40 -14.38
N MET A 104 10.97 -2.71 -14.18
CA MET A 104 9.71 -3.41 -14.42
C MET A 104 9.32 -4.24 -13.19
N PHE A 105 8.02 -4.32 -12.94
CA PHE A 105 7.44 -5.37 -12.11
C PHE A 105 7.33 -6.66 -12.91
N THR A 106 7.67 -7.77 -12.27
CA THR A 106 7.33 -9.10 -12.75
C THR A 106 7.05 -10.04 -11.59
N ARG A 107 6.69 -11.28 -11.89
CA ARG A 107 6.57 -12.34 -10.89
C ARG A 107 7.80 -13.22 -10.90
N ALA A 108 8.20 -13.74 -9.74
CA ALA A 108 9.38 -14.60 -9.63
C ALA A 108 9.33 -15.79 -10.62
N GLY A 109 8.18 -16.44 -10.78
CA GLY A 109 8.00 -17.55 -11.73
C GLY A 109 8.09 -17.15 -13.21
N SER A 110 7.98 -15.86 -13.53
CA SER A 110 8.10 -15.32 -14.89
C SER A 110 9.54 -14.90 -15.24
N LEU A 111 10.44 -14.79 -14.25
CA LEU A 111 11.81 -14.30 -14.44
C LEU A 111 12.59 -15.07 -15.51
N LYS A 112 12.60 -16.41 -15.43
CA LYS A 112 13.32 -17.26 -16.39
C LYS A 112 12.83 -17.06 -17.83
N ARG A 113 11.53 -16.83 -18.02
CA ARG A 113 10.94 -16.57 -19.35
C ARG A 113 11.34 -15.17 -19.84
N LEU A 114 11.33 -14.18 -18.95
CA LEU A 114 11.77 -12.82 -19.27
C LEU A 114 13.26 -12.81 -19.65
N MET A 115 14.13 -13.43 -18.85
CA MET A 115 15.58 -13.54 -19.08
C MET A 115 15.97 -14.21 -20.40
N LYS A 116 15.14 -15.15 -20.87
CA LYS A 116 15.37 -15.88 -22.13
C LYS A 116 14.73 -15.22 -23.35
N SER A 117 14.05 -14.09 -23.15
CA SER A 117 13.35 -13.41 -24.25
C SER A 117 14.37 -12.77 -25.21
N PRO A 118 14.19 -12.89 -26.53
CA PRO A 118 15.04 -12.16 -27.48
C PRO A 118 14.86 -10.63 -27.42
N LEU A 119 13.80 -10.16 -26.73
CA LEU A 119 13.58 -8.73 -26.51
C LEU A 119 14.50 -8.13 -25.45
N THR A 120 15.00 -8.97 -24.55
CA THR A 120 15.83 -8.55 -23.41
C THR A 120 17.26 -8.93 -23.67
N GLU A 121 18.17 -7.97 -23.49
CA GLU A 121 19.60 -8.23 -23.49
C GLU A 121 20.02 -8.71 -22.09
N LYS A 122 19.59 -7.99 -21.05
CA LYS A 122 19.89 -8.33 -19.65
C LYS A 122 18.70 -8.07 -18.74
N VAL A 123 18.50 -8.95 -17.76
CA VAL A 123 17.46 -8.83 -16.75
C VAL A 123 18.11 -9.06 -15.38
N VAL A 124 18.04 -8.04 -14.53
CA VAL A 124 18.65 -8.06 -13.19
C VAL A 124 17.56 -7.82 -12.15
N PRO A 125 17.18 -8.83 -11.35
CA PRO A 125 16.32 -8.62 -10.19
C PRO A 125 16.92 -7.55 -9.28
N LEU A 126 16.13 -6.57 -8.87
CA LEU A 126 16.60 -5.62 -7.87
C LEU A 126 16.69 -6.33 -6.53
N THR A 127 17.67 -5.96 -5.72
CA THR A 127 17.84 -6.46 -4.34
C THR A 127 17.83 -5.33 -3.33
N ARG A 128 18.39 -4.17 -3.70
CA ARG A 128 18.24 -2.91 -2.99
C ARG A 128 17.95 -1.77 -3.97
N PHE A 129 17.16 -0.79 -3.54
CA PHE A 129 16.89 0.41 -4.33
C PHE A 129 16.30 1.52 -3.47
N THR A 130 16.42 2.74 -3.98
CA THR A 130 15.77 3.91 -3.40
C THR A 130 14.35 4.03 -3.98
N LEU A 131 13.36 4.19 -3.12
CA LEU A 131 11.96 4.40 -3.52
C LEU A 131 11.52 5.79 -3.07
N ARG A 132 11.30 6.68 -4.03
CA ARG A 132 10.72 8.00 -3.77
C ARG A 132 9.24 8.00 -4.11
N GLY A 133 8.42 8.73 -3.36
CA GLY A 133 7.02 8.84 -3.69
C GLY A 133 6.30 9.98 -3.02
N ILE A 134 5.07 10.17 -3.46
CA ILE A 134 4.11 11.10 -2.89
C ILE A 134 2.90 10.31 -2.44
N TYR A 135 2.45 10.52 -1.20
CA TYR A 135 1.22 9.98 -0.63
C TYR A 135 0.31 11.15 -0.27
N GLU A 136 -0.97 11.07 -0.63
CA GLU A 136 -1.95 12.13 -0.34
C GLU A 136 -3.26 11.54 0.16
N VAL A 137 -3.84 12.20 1.15
CA VAL A 137 -5.19 11.96 1.62
C VAL A 137 -5.89 13.29 1.86
N ALA A 138 -7.16 13.38 1.46
CA ALA A 138 -7.96 14.59 1.64
C ALA A 138 -9.36 14.26 2.15
N PHE A 139 -9.86 15.15 2.99
CA PHE A 139 -11.14 15.05 3.66
C PHE A 139 -11.93 16.33 3.49
N LYS A 140 -13.24 16.21 3.33
CA LYS A 140 -14.17 17.34 3.26
C LYS A 140 -15.30 17.13 4.25
N LEU A 141 -15.54 18.11 5.11
CA LEU A 141 -16.70 18.12 6.00
C LEU A 141 -17.97 18.31 5.16
N VAL A 142 -18.94 17.42 5.33
CA VAL A 142 -20.23 17.47 4.60
C VAL A 142 -21.44 17.55 5.52
N ASP A 143 -21.20 17.56 6.83
CA ASP A 143 -22.22 17.76 7.86
C ASP A 143 -22.77 19.19 7.78
N GLU A 144 -24.10 19.34 7.67
CA GLU A 144 -24.73 20.65 7.44
C GLU A 144 -24.92 21.45 8.72
N GLU A 145 -25.07 20.76 9.85
CA GLU A 145 -25.40 21.36 11.14
C GLU A 145 -24.16 21.63 11.99
N TYR A 146 -22.99 21.16 11.54
CA TYR A 146 -21.76 21.28 12.31
C TYR A 146 -21.01 22.57 11.99
N GLU A 147 -20.79 23.35 13.05
CA GLU A 147 -19.86 24.47 13.09
C GLU A 147 -19.04 24.35 14.38
N GLY A 148 -17.72 24.27 14.27
CA GLY A 148 -16.87 24.19 15.46
C GLY A 148 -15.47 23.61 15.23
N PRO A 149 -14.73 23.37 16.32
CA PRO A 149 -13.36 22.86 16.25
C PRO A 149 -13.32 21.37 15.91
N LEU A 150 -12.56 21.01 14.86
CA LEU A 150 -12.39 19.64 14.37
C LEU A 150 -10.91 19.26 14.34
N GLU A 151 -10.53 18.26 15.13
CA GLU A 151 -9.19 17.66 15.07
C GLU A 151 -9.20 16.47 14.10
N PHE A 152 -8.30 16.48 13.13
CA PHE A 152 -8.00 15.34 12.28
C PHE A 152 -6.75 14.62 12.77
N ARG A 153 -6.77 13.29 12.70
CA ARG A 153 -5.60 12.43 12.84
C ARG A 153 -5.42 11.61 11.57
N THR A 154 -4.20 11.53 11.03
CA THR A 154 -3.88 10.65 9.89
C THR A 154 -2.54 9.96 10.06
N SER A 155 -2.44 8.73 9.57
CA SER A 155 -1.20 7.96 9.55
C SER A 155 -0.25 8.49 8.48
N MET A 156 1.03 8.51 8.81
CA MET A 156 2.10 8.97 7.95
C MET A 156 2.91 7.77 7.44
N PRO A 157 3.65 7.92 6.33
CA PRO A 157 4.65 6.93 5.93
C PRO A 157 5.59 6.59 7.10
N ARG A 158 5.78 5.30 7.38
CA ARG A 158 6.66 4.78 8.44
C ARG A 158 7.73 3.84 7.89
N SER A 159 8.77 3.53 8.66
CA SER A 159 9.64 2.39 8.35
C SER A 159 8.91 1.07 8.63
N ASP A 160 9.27 0.02 7.92
CA ASP A 160 8.74 -1.34 8.08
C ASP A 160 9.82 -2.37 7.67
N PHE A 161 9.54 -3.66 7.79
CA PHE A 161 10.49 -4.69 7.34
C PHE A 161 10.91 -4.47 5.87
N GLY A 162 12.22 -4.49 5.60
CA GLY A 162 12.81 -4.19 4.30
C GLY A 162 12.59 -2.77 3.79
N LYS A 163 12.09 -1.83 4.62
CA LYS A 163 11.83 -0.42 4.27
C LYS A 163 12.28 0.52 5.36
N GLU A 164 13.37 1.23 5.11
CA GLU A 164 13.83 2.28 6.00
C GLU A 164 13.43 3.66 5.45
N LEU A 165 12.63 4.42 6.20
CA LEU A 165 12.26 5.78 5.83
C LEU A 165 13.43 6.74 6.05
N LYS A 166 14.06 7.18 4.96
CA LYS A 166 15.22 8.08 4.99
C LYS A 166 14.82 9.56 5.03
N ALA A 167 13.75 9.93 4.33
CA ALA A 167 13.25 11.29 4.29
C ALA A 167 11.72 11.32 4.27
N LEU A 168 11.14 12.33 4.92
CA LEU A 168 9.71 12.61 4.91
C LEU A 168 9.48 14.11 5.02
N HIS A 169 8.85 14.68 4.01
CA HIS A 169 8.38 16.06 3.99
C HIS A 169 6.86 16.09 3.99
N VAL A 170 6.28 16.89 4.89
CA VAL A 170 4.84 16.96 5.13
C VAL A 170 4.29 18.27 4.59
N LEU A 171 3.19 18.17 3.84
CA LEU A 171 2.41 19.29 3.33
C LEU A 171 1.00 19.17 3.88
N VAL A 172 0.49 20.22 4.52
CA VAL A 172 -0.90 20.28 4.96
C VAL A 172 -1.57 21.51 4.36
N SER A 173 -2.79 21.33 3.85
CA SER A 173 -3.63 22.41 3.33
C SER A 173 -5.00 22.38 4.02
N PRO A 174 -5.53 23.52 4.51
CA PRO A 174 -4.88 24.82 4.53
C PRO A 174 -3.60 24.82 5.40
N LYS A 175 -2.66 25.74 5.12
CA LYS A 175 -1.38 25.77 5.82
C LYS A 175 -1.60 26.27 7.25
N ARG A 176 -1.43 25.39 8.23
CA ARG A 176 -1.41 25.68 9.67
C ARG A 176 -0.41 24.78 10.38
N GLU A 177 -0.20 25.04 11.67
CA GLU A 177 0.60 24.17 12.52
C GLU A 177 -0.05 22.79 12.64
N TYR A 178 0.78 21.74 12.64
CA TYR A 178 0.38 20.37 12.87
C TYR A 178 1.34 19.74 13.86
N ARG A 179 0.89 18.68 14.52
CA ARG A 179 1.70 17.92 15.49
C ARG A 179 1.96 16.53 14.94
N VAL A 180 3.20 16.07 15.00
CA VAL A 180 3.53 14.68 14.70
C VAL A 180 3.80 13.97 16.02
N ARG A 181 3.17 12.81 16.23
CA ARG A 181 3.43 11.95 17.39
C ARG A 181 3.81 10.56 16.91
N PRO A 182 4.91 9.98 17.42
CA PRO A 182 5.15 8.56 17.25
C PRO A 182 4.03 7.81 17.98
N GLY A 183 3.45 6.84 17.29
CA GLY A 183 2.57 5.85 17.88
C GLY A 183 3.36 4.63 18.34
N THR A 184 2.69 3.79 19.10
CA THR A 184 3.11 2.42 19.37
C THR A 184 3.13 1.59 18.08
N ALA A 185 3.84 0.45 18.10
CA ALA A 185 4.08 -0.42 16.93
C ALA A 185 4.74 0.27 15.72
N GLY A 186 5.42 1.40 15.92
CA GLY A 186 6.13 2.13 14.86
C GLY A 186 5.24 3.01 13.99
N ASN A 187 3.96 3.15 14.33
CA ASN A 187 3.06 4.09 13.68
C ASN A 187 3.57 5.54 13.82
N LYS A 188 3.25 6.39 12.85
CA LYS A 188 3.49 7.84 12.94
C LYS A 188 2.18 8.55 12.64
N TRP A 189 1.76 9.41 13.56
CA TRP A 189 0.46 10.09 13.49
C TRP A 189 0.65 11.59 13.34
N LEU A 190 -0.01 12.17 12.34
CA LEU A 190 -0.15 13.61 12.18
C LEU A 190 -1.50 14.04 12.74
N TYR A 191 -1.49 15.05 13.61
CA TYR A 191 -2.65 15.69 14.21
C TYR A 191 -2.77 17.12 13.69
N TYR A 192 -3.96 17.52 13.27
CA TYR A 192 -4.20 18.81 12.65
C TYR A 192 -5.57 19.35 13.06
N ASN A 193 -5.60 20.60 13.51
CA ASN A 193 -6.80 21.25 14.03
C ASN A 193 -7.36 22.27 13.03
N LEU A 194 -8.66 22.19 12.79
CA LEU A 194 -9.46 23.26 12.22
C LEU A 194 -10.24 23.91 13.36
N ASP A 195 -9.93 25.16 13.70
CA ASP A 195 -10.57 25.82 14.86
C ASP A 195 -12.05 26.15 14.59
N GLN A 196 -12.37 26.43 13.32
CA GLN A 196 -13.71 26.70 12.83
C GLN A 196 -13.92 25.90 11.54
N ALA A 197 -14.33 24.66 11.69
CA ALA A 197 -14.76 23.81 10.59
C ALA A 197 -16.28 23.95 10.41
N GLU A 198 -16.66 24.20 9.17
CA GLU A 198 -18.05 24.27 8.69
C GLU A 198 -18.23 23.40 7.44
N LYS A 199 -19.48 23.15 7.04
CA LYS A 199 -19.79 22.41 5.80
C LYS A 199 -18.97 22.93 4.63
N GLY A 200 -18.24 22.02 3.97
CA GLY A 200 -17.39 22.35 2.82
C GLY A 200 -15.93 22.57 3.17
N SER A 201 -15.58 22.75 4.45
CA SER A 201 -14.19 22.78 4.93
C SER A 201 -13.44 21.55 4.44
N GLU A 202 -12.27 21.78 3.85
CA GLU A 202 -11.43 20.73 3.28
C GLU A 202 -10.05 20.74 3.95
N VAL A 203 -9.55 19.56 4.28
CA VAL A 203 -8.17 19.34 4.71
C VAL A 203 -7.47 18.35 3.79
N LYS A 204 -6.23 18.65 3.42
CA LYS A 204 -5.37 17.80 2.57
C LYS A 204 -4.06 17.56 3.28
N PHE A 205 -3.66 16.30 3.34
CA PHE A 205 -2.38 15.85 3.86
C PHE A 205 -1.59 15.24 2.70
N GLY A 206 -0.41 15.80 2.44
CA GLY A 206 0.53 15.34 1.44
C GLY A 206 1.86 14.97 2.08
N PHE A 207 2.48 13.91 1.59
CA PHE A 207 3.72 13.36 2.13
C PHE A 207 4.66 13.04 0.96
N ASP A 208 5.75 13.79 0.80
CA ASP A 208 6.88 13.41 -0.07
C ASP A 208 7.87 12.60 0.78
N PHE A 209 8.17 11.38 0.35
CA PHE A 209 8.99 10.46 1.13
C PHE A 209 10.04 9.78 0.27
N THR A 210 11.11 9.36 0.94
CA THR A 210 12.13 8.49 0.38
C THR A 210 12.38 7.31 1.31
N TYR A 211 12.31 6.11 0.75
CA TYR A 211 12.69 4.87 1.40
C TYR A 211 13.97 4.32 0.80
N GLU A 212 14.81 3.74 1.64
CA GLU A 212 15.72 2.67 1.22
C GLU A 212 14.98 1.33 1.34
N VAL A 213 15.00 0.54 0.28
CA VAL A 213 14.30 -0.75 0.22
C VAL A 213 15.31 -1.89 0.13
N ASP A 214 15.19 -2.86 1.03
CA ASP A 214 15.94 -4.13 1.00
C ASP A 214 14.99 -5.30 0.69
N LEU A 215 15.11 -5.83 -0.53
CA LEU A 215 14.32 -6.97 -0.97
C LEU A 215 14.73 -8.29 -0.33
N ALA A 216 15.94 -8.41 0.22
CA ALA A 216 16.36 -9.60 0.95
C ALA A 216 15.51 -9.77 2.22
N GLU A 217 15.28 -8.68 2.96
CA GLU A 217 14.38 -8.71 4.13
C GLU A 217 12.94 -9.02 3.73
N PHE A 218 12.43 -8.40 2.65
CA PHE A 218 11.10 -8.73 2.14
C PHE A 218 10.96 -10.19 1.78
N LEU A 219 12.00 -10.76 1.17
CA LEU A 219 11.99 -12.15 0.79
C LEU A 219 12.09 -13.06 2.01
N ALA A 220 12.98 -12.79 2.95
CA ALA A 220 13.09 -13.55 4.19
C ALA A 220 11.74 -13.58 4.91
N HIS A 221 11.04 -12.44 4.95
CA HIS A 221 9.68 -12.33 5.48
C HIS A 221 8.66 -13.16 4.70
N ALA A 222 8.73 -13.12 3.36
CA ALA A 222 7.86 -13.93 2.49
C ALA A 222 8.10 -15.42 2.70
N LEU A 223 9.36 -15.86 2.73
CA LEU A 223 9.77 -17.24 2.95
C LEU A 223 9.38 -17.73 4.36
N ALA A 224 9.33 -16.83 5.36
CA ALA A 224 8.86 -17.18 6.69
C ALA A 224 7.37 -17.62 6.70
N MET A 225 6.59 -17.18 5.71
CA MET A 225 5.20 -17.57 5.52
C MET A 225 5.01 -18.90 4.76
N VAL A 226 6.08 -19.62 4.36
CA VAL A 226 5.95 -20.93 3.69
C VAL A 226 5.42 -21.91 4.70
N PRO A 227 4.31 -22.63 4.44
CA PRO A 227 3.90 -23.72 5.31
C PRO A 227 5.02 -24.76 5.41
N VAL A 228 5.68 -24.85 6.56
CA VAL A 228 6.38 -26.06 6.98
C VAL A 228 5.56 -26.72 8.07
N SER A 229 5.74 -28.02 8.27
CA SER A 229 5.05 -28.85 9.25
C SER A 229 5.42 -28.53 10.71
N GLU A 230 5.81 -27.29 10.99
CA GLU A 230 6.03 -26.80 12.35
C GLU A 230 4.67 -26.70 13.04
N GLU A 231 4.42 -27.63 13.96
CA GLU A 231 3.40 -27.44 14.99
C GLU A 231 3.90 -26.36 15.94
N ILE A 232 3.07 -25.34 16.18
CA ILE A 232 3.40 -24.32 17.17
C ILE A 232 3.11 -24.89 18.55
N LEU A 233 4.12 -24.84 19.43
CA LEU A 233 3.92 -25.04 20.86
C LEU A 233 3.18 -23.83 21.41
N LEU A 234 1.88 -23.98 21.61
CA LEU A 234 1.07 -23.12 22.46
C LEU A 234 1.40 -23.44 23.94
N PRO A 235 1.31 -22.46 24.86
CA PRO A 235 0.75 -21.12 24.69
C PRO A 235 1.75 -20.08 24.14
N ILE A 236 1.21 -19.04 23.51
CA ILE A 236 1.99 -17.87 23.09
C ILE A 236 2.07 -16.91 24.27
N GLU A 237 3.27 -16.74 24.81
CA GLU A 237 3.53 -15.83 25.93
C GLU A 237 3.87 -14.40 25.47
N GLY A 238 3.79 -13.45 26.40
CA GLY A 238 4.13 -12.05 26.17
C GLY A 238 3.06 -11.25 25.45
N ARG A 239 3.42 -10.06 24.94
CA ARG A 239 2.48 -9.08 24.38
C ARG A 239 1.68 -9.57 23.16
N ALA A 240 2.15 -10.62 22.49
CA ALA A 240 1.41 -11.20 21.38
C ALA A 240 0.08 -11.82 21.85
N SER A 241 0.00 -12.32 23.09
CA SER A 241 -1.22 -12.96 23.61
C SER A 241 -2.42 -12.00 23.71
N GLU A 242 -2.18 -10.69 23.90
CA GLU A 242 -3.22 -9.66 23.88
C GLU A 242 -4.00 -9.69 22.56
N PHE A 243 -3.33 -10.00 21.45
CA PHE A 243 -3.93 -10.09 20.13
C PHE A 243 -4.70 -11.38 19.89
N LEU A 244 -4.92 -12.21 20.90
CA LEU A 244 -5.93 -13.29 20.87
C LEU A 244 -7.31 -12.78 21.31
N LEU A 245 -7.34 -11.69 22.06
CA LEU A 245 -8.58 -11.17 22.65
C LEU A 245 -9.47 -10.53 21.58
N PRO A 246 -10.80 -10.65 21.74
CA PRO A 246 -11.74 -9.91 20.90
C PRO A 246 -11.64 -8.40 21.16
N SER A 247 -12.20 -7.62 20.25
CA SER A 247 -12.40 -6.17 20.40
C SER A 247 -13.65 -5.72 19.62
N PRO A 248 -14.16 -4.48 19.83
CA PRO A 248 -15.41 -4.03 19.20
C PRO A 248 -15.46 -4.15 17.67
N LYS A 249 -14.29 -4.10 17.00
CA LYS A 249 -14.19 -4.30 15.55
C LYS A 249 -13.77 -5.71 15.15
N ILE A 250 -13.05 -6.44 16.00
CA ILE A 250 -12.54 -7.78 15.74
C ILE A 250 -13.24 -8.74 16.71
N THR A 251 -14.47 -9.13 16.39
CA THR A 251 -15.34 -9.97 17.23
C THR A 251 -14.98 -11.44 17.08
N SER A 252 -13.76 -11.82 17.51
CA SER A 252 -13.24 -13.19 17.38
C SER A 252 -13.90 -14.22 18.30
N ASP A 253 -14.67 -13.74 19.27
CA ASP A 253 -15.44 -14.51 20.25
C ASP A 253 -16.91 -14.74 19.83
N SER A 254 -17.37 -14.10 18.75
CA SER A 254 -18.74 -14.34 18.27
C SER A 254 -18.90 -15.78 17.79
N GLU A 255 -20.02 -16.42 18.15
CA GLU A 255 -20.35 -17.82 17.81
C GLU A 255 -20.14 -18.10 16.30
N GLN A 256 -20.68 -17.22 15.45
CA GLN A 256 -20.52 -17.33 13.99
C GLN A 256 -19.04 -17.36 13.53
N VAL A 257 -18.16 -16.57 14.14
CA VAL A 257 -16.73 -16.53 13.78
C VAL A 257 -16.01 -17.76 14.32
N VAL A 258 -16.33 -18.19 15.54
CA VAL A 258 -15.75 -19.38 16.17
C VAL A 258 -16.10 -20.64 15.37
N ASP A 259 -17.39 -20.84 15.06
CA ASP A 259 -17.86 -21.98 14.27
C ASP A 259 -17.21 -22.02 12.89
N LEU A 260 -17.15 -20.86 12.21
CA LEU A 260 -16.54 -20.76 10.91
C LEU A 260 -15.02 -21.00 10.95
N ALA A 261 -14.34 -20.54 12.00
CA ALA A 261 -12.92 -20.82 12.19
C ALA A 261 -12.69 -22.33 12.37
N HIS A 262 -13.51 -23.00 13.18
CA HIS A 262 -13.48 -24.46 13.34
C HIS A 262 -13.75 -25.20 12.03
N GLU A 263 -14.75 -24.77 11.24
CA GLU A 263 -15.06 -25.35 9.92
C GLU A 263 -13.87 -25.24 8.95
N ILE A 264 -13.29 -24.05 8.83
CA ILE A 264 -12.21 -23.77 7.87
C ILE A 264 -10.91 -24.49 8.28
N MET A 265 -10.59 -24.47 9.56
CA MET A 265 -9.27 -24.89 10.04
C MET A 265 -9.23 -26.36 10.48
N GLY A 266 -10.38 -26.92 10.88
CA GLY A 266 -10.49 -28.28 11.40
C GLY A 266 -9.52 -28.50 12.57
N ASN A 267 -8.82 -29.63 12.55
CA ASN A 267 -7.85 -30.00 13.59
C ASN A 267 -6.43 -29.47 13.35
N SER A 268 -6.23 -28.59 12.35
CA SER A 268 -4.90 -28.07 12.05
C SER A 268 -4.37 -27.21 13.20
N ARG A 269 -3.11 -27.45 13.60
CA ARG A 269 -2.38 -26.63 14.59
C ARG A 269 -1.22 -25.85 13.98
N ALA A 270 -1.08 -25.89 12.66
CA ALA A 270 -0.03 -25.19 11.93
C ALA A 270 -0.56 -23.84 11.39
N PRO A 271 -0.18 -22.68 11.96
CA PRO A 271 -0.82 -21.40 11.63
C PRO A 271 -0.69 -20.96 10.18
N ARG A 272 0.41 -21.33 9.51
CA ARG A 272 0.57 -21.05 8.06
C ARG A 272 -0.41 -21.84 7.20
N GLU A 273 -0.69 -23.09 7.58
CA GLU A 273 -1.70 -23.90 6.91
C GLU A 273 -3.11 -23.38 7.22
N MET A 274 -3.38 -22.99 8.46
CA MET A 274 -4.64 -22.38 8.89
C MET A 274 -4.91 -21.08 8.13
N TYR A 275 -3.91 -20.19 8.05
CA TYR A 275 -3.97 -18.98 7.23
C TYR A 275 -4.25 -19.29 5.76
N ARG A 276 -3.57 -20.30 5.17
CA ARG A 276 -3.81 -20.71 3.78
C ARG A 276 -5.26 -21.13 3.56
N ARG A 277 -5.86 -21.87 4.50
CA ARG A 277 -7.27 -22.29 4.46
C ARG A 277 -8.22 -21.10 4.57
N VAL A 278 -7.98 -20.16 5.49
CA VAL A 278 -8.74 -18.89 5.58
C VAL A 278 -8.67 -18.11 4.27
N LEU A 279 -7.47 -17.94 3.72
CA LEU A 279 -7.28 -17.23 2.46
C LEU A 279 -8.02 -17.91 1.29
N ALA A 280 -8.03 -19.25 1.27
CA ALA A 280 -8.78 -20.02 0.27
C ALA A 280 -10.29 -19.85 0.42
N TYR A 281 -10.80 -19.89 1.65
CA TYR A 281 -12.20 -19.63 1.97
C TYR A 281 -12.61 -18.23 1.51
N ILE A 282 -11.88 -17.18 1.92
CA ILE A 282 -12.20 -15.79 1.57
C ILE A 282 -12.23 -15.61 0.05
N LYS A 283 -11.24 -16.13 -0.67
CA LYS A 283 -11.18 -16.03 -2.13
C LYS A 283 -12.34 -16.73 -2.85
N ARG A 284 -12.86 -17.80 -2.26
CA ARG A 284 -13.96 -18.59 -2.82
C ARG A 284 -15.33 -18.00 -2.51
N ASN A 285 -15.51 -17.52 -1.28
CA ASN A 285 -16.82 -17.20 -0.73
C ASN A 285 -17.10 -15.70 -0.59
N LEU A 286 -16.08 -14.84 -0.65
CA LEU A 286 -16.24 -13.39 -0.50
C LEU A 286 -15.68 -12.65 -1.73
N PRO A 287 -16.48 -12.52 -2.81
CA PRO A 287 -16.13 -11.67 -3.94
C PRO A 287 -15.73 -10.25 -3.51
N TYR A 288 -14.71 -9.72 -4.19
CA TYR A 288 -14.18 -8.40 -3.88
C TYR A 288 -15.20 -7.30 -4.24
N ASP A 289 -15.53 -6.44 -3.28
CA ASP A 289 -16.45 -5.32 -3.48
C ASP A 289 -15.80 -4.18 -4.28
N ARG A 290 -15.90 -4.31 -5.60
CA ARG A 290 -15.41 -3.30 -6.56
C ARG A 290 -16.22 -2.00 -6.49
N GLY A 291 -17.49 -2.05 -6.07
CA GLY A 291 -18.36 -0.89 -5.92
C GLY A 291 -17.87 0.01 -4.78
N LYS A 292 -17.73 -0.55 -3.57
CA LYS A 292 -17.15 0.16 -2.41
C LYS A 292 -15.77 0.71 -2.73
N ARG A 293 -14.91 -0.08 -3.40
CA ARG A 293 -13.60 0.40 -3.86
C ARG A 293 -13.72 1.61 -4.78
N SER A 294 -14.58 1.54 -5.80
CA SER A 294 -14.75 2.64 -6.76
C SER A 294 -15.31 3.90 -6.11
N LEU A 295 -16.22 3.76 -5.15
CA LEU A 295 -16.74 4.90 -4.39
C LEU A 295 -15.65 5.52 -3.52
N PHE A 296 -14.84 4.71 -2.84
CA PHE A 296 -13.77 5.20 -1.97
C PHE A 296 -12.70 5.96 -2.77
N PHE A 297 -12.10 5.31 -3.78
CA PHE A 297 -11.06 5.96 -4.60
C PHE A 297 -11.61 7.03 -5.54
N GLY A 298 -12.90 6.99 -5.85
CA GLY A 298 -13.61 8.06 -6.57
C GLY A 298 -13.96 9.26 -5.70
N GLY A 299 -13.59 9.25 -4.42
CA GLY A 299 -13.78 10.37 -3.50
C GLY A 299 -15.23 10.55 -3.04
N LYS A 300 -16.05 9.48 -3.02
CA LYS A 300 -17.51 9.54 -2.78
C LYS A 300 -17.95 8.96 -1.44
N MET A 301 -17.05 8.36 -0.68
CA MET A 301 -17.41 7.76 0.61
C MET A 301 -17.47 8.80 1.72
N VAL A 302 -18.55 8.76 2.49
CA VAL A 302 -18.82 9.61 3.65
C VAL A 302 -18.93 8.72 4.88
N TYR A 303 -18.29 9.13 5.97
CA TYR A 303 -18.28 8.41 7.24
C TYR A 303 -18.51 9.38 8.40
N TRP A 304 -19.06 8.88 9.50
CA TRP A 304 -19.03 9.59 10.80
C TRP A 304 -17.70 9.41 11.51
N ASP A 305 -17.09 8.25 11.31
CA ASP A 305 -15.76 7.89 11.80
C ASP A 305 -15.10 6.92 10.80
N MET A 306 -13.79 7.03 10.59
CA MET A 306 -13.08 6.20 9.62
C MET A 306 -13.15 4.70 9.94
N ALA A 307 -13.40 4.30 11.19
CA ALA A 307 -13.64 2.93 11.59
C ALA A 307 -14.89 2.32 10.91
N GLU A 308 -15.84 3.13 10.42
CA GLU A 308 -16.97 2.66 9.60
C GLU A 308 -16.55 2.11 8.24
N MET A 309 -15.35 2.45 7.76
CA MET A 309 -14.79 1.81 6.56
C MET A 309 -14.62 0.29 6.74
N TYR A 310 -14.48 -0.16 7.99
CA TYR A 310 -14.23 -1.53 8.38
C TYR A 310 -15.51 -2.14 8.98
N ASN A 311 -16.08 -3.11 8.27
CA ASN A 311 -17.20 -3.86 8.78
C ASN A 311 -16.72 -4.84 9.86
N ILE A 312 -17.54 -5.05 10.88
CA ILE A 312 -17.36 -6.19 11.79
C ILE A 312 -17.52 -7.52 11.02
N PRO A 313 -16.94 -8.63 11.51
CA PRO A 313 -17.02 -9.94 10.86
C PRO A 313 -18.44 -10.36 10.48
N ALA A 314 -19.42 -10.25 11.40
CA ALA A 314 -20.81 -10.64 11.15
C ALA A 314 -21.41 -9.95 9.92
N VAL A 315 -21.25 -8.62 9.81
CA VAL A 315 -21.73 -7.85 8.65
C VAL A 315 -21.05 -8.29 7.36
N THR A 316 -19.74 -8.58 7.41
CA THR A 316 -18.99 -9.06 6.24
C THR A 316 -19.48 -10.42 5.76
N LEU A 317 -19.74 -11.34 6.69
CA LEU A 317 -20.26 -12.68 6.39
C LEU A 317 -21.68 -12.62 5.84
N THR A 318 -22.58 -11.84 6.46
CA THR A 318 -23.97 -11.64 5.98
C THR A 318 -24.00 -11.02 4.58
N GLN A 319 -23.14 -10.05 4.29
CA GLN A 319 -23.11 -9.39 2.98
C GLN A 319 -22.57 -10.30 1.87
N GLY A 320 -21.79 -11.33 2.21
CA GLY A 320 -21.19 -12.25 1.25
C GLY A 320 -20.22 -11.58 0.26
N ARG A 321 -19.77 -10.35 0.52
CA ARG A 321 -18.81 -9.60 -0.29
C ARG A 321 -18.08 -8.59 0.57
N ALA A 322 -16.83 -8.29 0.23
CA ALA A 322 -16.06 -7.33 1.01
C ALA A 322 -14.92 -6.69 0.20
N ALA A 323 -14.52 -5.49 0.60
CA ALA A 323 -13.24 -4.90 0.18
C ALA A 323 -12.17 -5.18 1.24
N CYS A 324 -10.90 -4.90 0.91
CA CYS A 324 -9.76 -5.21 1.78
C CYS A 324 -9.87 -4.75 3.26
N PRO A 325 -10.50 -3.62 3.64
CA PRO A 325 -10.62 -3.24 5.05
C PRO A 325 -11.48 -4.23 5.85
N SER A 326 -12.64 -4.62 5.32
CA SER A 326 -13.54 -5.59 5.96
C SER A 326 -12.95 -7.01 5.92
N THR A 327 -12.27 -7.37 4.83
CA THR A 327 -11.60 -8.67 4.71
C THR A 327 -10.48 -8.84 5.75
N SER A 328 -9.65 -7.83 5.98
CA SER A 328 -8.56 -7.93 6.98
C SER A 328 -9.11 -8.10 8.39
N VAL A 329 -10.22 -7.44 8.72
CA VAL A 329 -10.90 -7.59 10.02
C VAL A 329 -11.45 -9.01 10.20
N LEU A 330 -12.14 -9.56 9.19
CA LEU A 330 -12.65 -10.94 9.23
C LEU A 330 -11.50 -11.96 9.31
N GLU A 331 -10.47 -11.80 8.48
CA GLU A 331 -9.29 -12.68 8.49
C GLU A 331 -8.62 -12.67 9.86
N THR A 332 -8.44 -11.49 10.47
CA THR A 332 -7.92 -11.36 11.82
C THR A 332 -8.81 -12.06 12.85
N ALA A 333 -10.13 -11.86 12.78
CA ALA A 333 -11.06 -12.47 13.72
C ALA A 333 -11.05 -14.00 13.66
N LEU A 334 -11.01 -14.58 12.45
CA LEU A 334 -10.91 -16.03 12.25
C LEU A 334 -9.59 -16.60 12.79
N LEU A 335 -8.46 -15.92 12.57
CA LEU A 335 -7.16 -16.33 13.09
C LEU A 335 -7.14 -16.30 14.63
N ARG A 336 -7.66 -15.23 15.23
CA ARG A 336 -7.77 -15.09 16.69
C ARG A 336 -8.65 -16.18 17.31
N ALA A 337 -9.80 -16.45 16.71
CA ALA A 337 -10.72 -17.50 17.14
C ALA A 337 -10.07 -18.89 17.15
N ALA A 338 -9.07 -19.10 16.29
CA ALA A 338 -8.32 -20.34 16.21
C ALA A 338 -7.01 -20.35 17.01
N GLY A 339 -6.81 -19.38 17.91
CA GLY A 339 -5.64 -19.32 18.79
C GLY A 339 -4.38 -18.77 18.12
N ILE A 340 -4.49 -18.10 16.97
CA ILE A 340 -3.37 -17.43 16.29
C ILE A 340 -3.46 -15.93 16.58
N PRO A 341 -2.49 -15.34 17.30
CA PRO A 341 -2.50 -13.91 17.53
C PRO A 341 -2.33 -13.19 16.21
N ALA A 342 -3.27 -12.30 15.92
CA ALA A 342 -3.34 -11.62 14.65
C ALA A 342 -3.79 -10.17 14.83
N ARG A 343 -3.36 -9.30 13.91
CA ARG A 343 -3.65 -7.87 13.95
C ARG A 343 -3.84 -7.32 12.54
N THR A 344 -4.58 -6.23 12.41
CA THR A 344 -4.72 -5.58 11.11
C THR A 344 -3.55 -4.64 10.83
N ALA A 345 -3.24 -4.48 9.55
CA ALA A 345 -2.23 -3.59 9.06
C ALA A 345 -2.68 -2.93 7.75
N GLY A 346 -2.13 -1.77 7.44
CA GLY A 346 -2.51 -0.92 6.34
C GLY A 346 -1.30 -0.31 5.65
N ARG A 347 -1.35 -0.33 4.33
CA ARG A 347 -0.49 0.47 3.46
C ARG A 347 -1.37 1.25 2.49
N TRP A 348 -0.78 2.23 1.80
CA TRP A 348 -1.52 2.93 0.76
C TRP A 348 -2.16 1.93 -0.23
N GLY A 349 -3.48 2.03 -0.37
CA GLY A 349 -4.28 1.26 -1.32
C GLY A 349 -4.67 -0.16 -0.87
N HIS A 350 -4.24 -0.63 0.31
CA HIS A 350 -4.52 -2.00 0.76
C HIS A 350 -4.44 -2.19 2.27
N PHE A 351 -5.40 -2.93 2.83
CA PHE A 351 -5.39 -3.43 4.21
C PHE A 351 -5.26 -4.95 4.21
N TYR A 352 -4.57 -5.48 5.22
CA TYR A 352 -4.18 -6.86 5.33
C TYR A 352 -4.01 -7.24 6.81
N THR A 353 -3.60 -8.49 7.05
CA THR A 353 -3.41 -9.03 8.39
C THR A 353 -1.94 -9.30 8.64
N GLU A 354 -1.50 -9.15 9.87
CA GLU A 354 -0.27 -9.75 10.37
C GLU A 354 -0.62 -10.82 11.39
N LEU A 355 0.09 -11.94 11.36
CA LEU A 355 -0.04 -12.99 12.37
C LEU A 355 1.29 -13.19 13.08
N PHE A 356 1.22 -13.48 14.37
CA PHE A 356 2.40 -13.72 15.19
C PHE A 356 2.82 -15.18 15.11
N MET A 357 4.11 -15.41 14.91
CA MET A 357 4.74 -16.73 14.90
C MET A 357 5.84 -16.75 15.97
N PRO A 358 5.78 -17.65 16.97
CA PRO A 358 6.86 -17.80 17.94
C PRO A 358 8.21 -18.03 17.27
N GLY A 359 9.24 -17.35 17.78
CA GLY A 359 10.59 -17.37 17.20
C GLY A 359 10.78 -16.57 15.89
N ARG A 360 9.69 -16.11 15.23
CA ARG A 360 9.77 -15.30 14.00
C ARG A 360 9.12 -13.92 14.11
N GLY A 361 8.29 -13.68 15.11
CA GLY A 361 7.62 -12.40 15.33
C GLY A 361 6.38 -12.23 14.46
N TRP A 362 6.05 -10.97 14.15
CA TRP A 362 4.90 -10.62 13.31
C TRP A 362 5.21 -10.84 11.84
N LEU A 363 4.42 -11.68 11.17
CA LEU A 363 4.52 -11.95 9.73
C LEU A 363 3.35 -11.35 8.98
N SER A 364 3.65 -10.72 7.84
CA SER A 364 2.67 -10.03 7.00
C SER A 364 2.09 -10.97 5.96
N THR A 365 0.77 -10.96 5.81
CA THR A 365 0.08 -11.73 4.78
C THR A 365 0.13 -11.07 3.40
N SER A 366 0.70 -9.86 3.30
CA SER A 366 0.66 -9.07 2.08
C SER A 366 1.93 -8.23 1.91
N ILE A 367 2.84 -8.73 1.08
CA ILE A 367 4.14 -8.09 0.82
C ILE A 367 4.10 -7.33 -0.50
N THR A 368 4.55 -6.07 -0.49
CA THR A 368 4.68 -5.26 -1.70
C THR A 368 5.87 -4.30 -1.55
N PRO A 369 6.98 -4.54 -2.27
CA PRO A 369 8.20 -3.72 -2.16
C PRO A 369 8.02 -2.24 -2.49
N THR A 370 6.99 -1.89 -3.25
CA THR A 370 6.63 -0.51 -3.59
C THR A 370 5.47 0.05 -2.76
N GLY A 371 5.00 -0.71 -1.77
CA GLY A 371 3.98 -0.28 -0.84
C GLY A 371 4.47 0.83 0.09
N ILE A 372 3.53 1.66 0.55
CA ILE A 372 3.77 2.74 1.50
C ILE A 372 3.13 2.32 2.84
N PRO A 373 3.89 1.76 3.80
CA PRO A 373 3.35 1.33 5.08
C PRO A 373 2.81 2.55 5.87
N LEU A 374 1.61 2.41 6.43
CA LEU A 374 0.89 3.51 7.07
C LEU A 374 0.52 3.21 8.53
N VAL A 375 -0.20 2.11 8.77
CA VAL A 375 -0.80 1.81 10.08
C VAL A 375 -0.71 0.33 10.39
N VAL A 376 -0.53 0.00 11.66
CA VAL A 376 -0.64 -1.35 12.21
C VAL A 376 -1.32 -1.26 13.58
N ASP A 377 -2.20 -2.19 13.92
CA ASP A 377 -2.77 -2.20 15.27
C ASP A 377 -1.66 -2.46 16.30
N TYR A 378 -1.60 -1.63 17.34
CA TYR A 378 -0.58 -1.79 18.38
C TYR A 378 -1.05 -2.64 19.57
N ASP A 379 -2.35 -2.86 19.69
CA ASP A 379 -3.04 -3.66 20.71
C ASP A 379 -4.15 -4.50 20.03
N ASN A 380 -5.00 -5.13 20.83
CA ASN A 380 -6.11 -5.93 20.32
C ASN A 380 -7.20 -5.10 19.61
N HIS A 381 -7.15 -3.76 19.68
CA HIS A 381 -8.12 -2.87 19.05
C HIS A 381 -7.69 -2.45 17.64
N HIS A 382 -8.65 -2.51 16.72
CA HIS A 382 -8.46 -2.04 15.35
C HIS A 382 -8.26 -0.52 15.30
N GLN A 383 -7.26 -0.07 14.53
CA GLN A 383 -6.97 1.34 14.31
C GLN A 383 -7.13 1.73 12.84
N PRO A 384 -8.10 2.61 12.53
CA PRO A 384 -8.22 3.15 11.19
C PRO A 384 -7.01 4.04 10.85
N PHE A 385 -6.64 4.08 9.57
CA PHE A 385 -5.50 4.87 9.09
C PHE A 385 -5.67 6.40 9.25
N ALA A 386 -6.89 6.85 9.52
CA ALA A 386 -7.24 8.23 9.82
C ALA A 386 -8.40 8.26 10.81
N GLY A 387 -8.71 9.43 11.37
CA GLY A 387 -9.86 9.66 12.24
C GLY A 387 -10.04 11.15 12.49
N TRP A 388 -11.15 11.53 13.11
CA TRP A 388 -11.42 12.92 13.49
C TRP A 388 -12.25 12.98 14.77
N THR A 389 -12.23 14.13 15.43
CA THR A 389 -12.98 14.37 16.66
C THR A 389 -13.43 15.84 16.70
N PRO A 390 -14.72 16.13 16.99
CA PRO A 390 -15.81 15.19 17.29
C PRO A 390 -16.25 14.35 16.08
N ALA A 391 -17.09 13.33 16.32
CA ALA A 391 -17.66 12.51 15.25
C ALA A 391 -18.67 13.34 14.43
N VAL A 392 -18.31 13.60 13.17
CA VAL A 392 -19.10 14.39 12.20
C VAL A 392 -19.01 13.75 10.82
N ARG A 393 -19.92 14.08 9.92
CA ARG A 393 -19.90 13.48 8.57
C ARG A 393 -18.77 14.05 7.71
N VAL A 394 -17.78 13.22 7.42
CA VAL A 394 -16.63 13.57 6.60
C VAL A 394 -16.56 12.69 5.35
N GLN A 395 -16.43 13.35 4.21
CA GLN A 395 -16.17 12.73 2.92
C GLN A 395 -14.66 12.52 2.72
N THR A 396 -14.24 11.30 2.37
CA THR A 396 -12.87 11.09 1.86
C THR A 396 -12.85 11.51 0.40
N THR A 397 -12.25 12.66 0.08
CA THR A 397 -12.23 13.22 -1.28
C THR A 397 -11.04 12.72 -2.10
N ARG A 398 -9.96 12.30 -1.45
CA ARG A 398 -8.76 11.75 -2.10
C ARG A 398 -8.07 10.73 -1.22
N TRP A 399 -7.63 9.62 -1.82
CA TRP A 399 -6.63 8.71 -1.25
C TRP A 399 -5.73 8.18 -2.37
N SER A 400 -4.60 8.83 -2.59
CA SER A 400 -3.72 8.58 -3.73
C SER A 400 -2.27 8.43 -3.31
N GLY A 401 -1.51 7.74 -4.15
CA GLY A 401 -0.08 7.54 -3.96
C GLY A 401 0.59 7.31 -5.30
N GLN A 402 1.83 7.76 -5.41
CA GLN A 402 2.67 7.56 -6.57
C GLN A 402 4.07 7.29 -6.08
N VAL A 403 4.74 6.30 -6.69
CA VAL A 403 6.09 5.91 -6.31
C VAL A 403 6.95 5.69 -7.54
N LYS A 404 8.22 6.02 -7.42
CA LYS A 404 9.25 5.83 -8.43
C LYS A 404 10.44 5.13 -7.80
N VAL A 405 10.88 4.06 -8.44
CA VAL A 405 12.14 3.41 -8.11
C VAL A 405 13.26 4.22 -8.74
N LEU A 406 14.20 4.65 -7.90
CA LEU A 406 15.44 5.27 -8.31
C LEU A 406 16.51 4.18 -8.29
N ILE A 407 17.09 3.94 -9.46
CA ILE A 407 18.30 3.15 -9.60
C ILE A 407 19.40 4.18 -9.57
N ASP A 408 20.07 4.32 -8.44
CA ASP A 408 21.16 5.28 -8.29
C ASP A 408 22.24 4.92 -9.33
N SER A 409 22.39 5.75 -10.36
CA SER A 409 23.58 5.73 -11.22
C SER A 409 24.80 6.22 -10.44
N ASP A 410 24.55 7.04 -9.42
CA ASP A 410 25.53 7.81 -8.68
C ASP A 410 25.16 7.77 -7.19
N TYR A 411 25.68 6.77 -6.47
CA TYR A 411 26.19 7.08 -5.14
C TYR A 411 27.51 7.78 -5.43
N ASP A 412 27.48 9.11 -5.47
CA ASP A 412 28.67 9.96 -5.56
C ASP A 412 29.59 9.67 -4.37
N GLN A 413 30.49 8.69 -4.54
CA GLN A 413 31.88 8.67 -4.09
C GLN A 413 32.71 7.78 -5.02
#